data_AF-A0A947P4D3-F1
#
_entry.id   AF-A0A947P4D3-F1
#
_cell.length_a   1.000
_cell.length_b   1.000
_cell.length_c   1.000
_cell.angle_alpha   90.00
_cell.angle_beta   90.00
_cell.angle_gamma   90.00
#
_symmetry.space_group_name_H-M   'P 1'
#
loop_
_entity.id
_entity.type
_entity.pdbx_description
1 polymer ?
#
loop_
_entity_poly.entity_id
_entity_poly.type
_entity_poly.pdbx_seq_one_letter_code
_entity_poly.pdbx_strand_id
1 'polypeptide(L)'
;MLRNKSVTIDKLKTAINPVSDDIYRLKGFIVANNDIYYIDYSDSGWEVTLAPQSVQETSVSVIINGENRKKVVEHFQSLNLV
;
A
#
# COMPACT_ATOMS: atom_id res chain seq x y z
N MET A 1 5.12 3.88 6.69
CA MET A 1 5.55 2.64 6.03
C MET A 1 4.68 1.54 6.58
N LEU A 2 3.92 0.84 5.72
CA LEU A 2 3.10 -0.30 6.15
C LEU A 2 4.04 -1.51 6.33
N ARG A 3 3.99 -2.16 7.50
CA ARG A 3 4.85 -3.31 7.87
C ARG A 3 4.01 -4.43 8.49
N ASN A 4 3.17 -5.08 7.70
CA ASN A 4 2.36 -6.19 8.18
C ASN A 4 2.39 -7.34 7.17
N LYS A 5 2.76 -8.54 7.66
CA LYS A 5 2.91 -9.77 6.86
C LYS A 5 1.59 -10.30 6.29
N SER A 6 0.45 -9.85 6.83
CA SER A 6 -0.89 -10.23 6.36
C SER A 6 -1.48 -9.24 5.34
N VAL A 7 -0.69 -8.28 4.86
CA VAL A 7 -1.15 -7.30 3.86
C VAL A 7 -1.14 -7.95 2.48
N THR A 8 -2.32 -8.08 1.90
CA THR A 8 -2.52 -8.50 0.51
C THR A 8 -2.81 -7.30 -0.39
N ILE A 9 -2.67 -7.48 -1.70
CA ILE A 9 -3.03 -6.47 -2.70
C ILE A 9 -4.50 -6.06 -2.53
N ASP A 10 -5.42 -7.01 -2.36
CA ASP A 10 -6.84 -6.73 -2.22
C ASP A 10 -7.18 -5.98 -0.92
N LYS A 11 -6.47 -6.29 0.17
CA LYS A 11 -6.60 -5.53 1.43
C LYS A 11 -6.16 -4.08 1.25
N LEU A 12 -5.09 -3.83 0.49
CA LEU A 12 -4.65 -2.46 0.18
C LEU A 12 -5.63 -1.72 -0.73
N LYS A 13 -6.16 -2.37 -1.77
CA LYS A 13 -7.19 -1.79 -2.64
C LYS A 13 -8.41 -1.35 -1.84
N THR A 14 -8.88 -2.21 -0.95
CA THR A 14 -10.02 -1.92 -0.07
C THR A 14 -9.72 -0.78 0.90
N ALA A 15 -8.51 -0.77 1.47
CA ALA A 15 -8.08 0.26 2.41
C ALA A 15 -7.90 1.63 1.75
N ILE A 16 -7.47 1.69 0.50
CA ILE A 16 -7.23 2.96 -0.21
C ILE A 16 -8.53 3.63 -0.62
N ASN A 17 -9.54 2.88 -1.09
CA ASN A 17 -10.75 3.47 -1.68
C ASN A 17 -11.36 4.65 -0.87
N PRO A 18 -11.56 4.55 0.47
CA PRO A 18 -12.15 5.64 1.26
C PRO A 18 -11.28 6.91 1.40
N VAL A 19 -9.99 6.83 1.09
CA VAL A 19 -9.00 7.90 1.25
C VAL A 19 -8.20 8.16 -0.04
N SER A 20 -8.71 7.71 -1.17
CA SER A 20 -8.03 7.76 -2.47
C SER A 20 -7.71 9.19 -2.89
N ASP A 21 -8.65 10.13 -2.68
CA ASP A 21 -8.46 11.57 -2.96
C ASP A 21 -7.33 12.22 -2.15
N ASP A 22 -6.90 11.59 -1.04
CA ASP A 22 -5.86 12.10 -0.15
C ASP A 22 -4.48 11.48 -0.42
N ILE A 23 -4.40 10.50 -1.32
CA ILE A 23 -3.18 9.73 -1.63
C ILE A 23 -2.69 10.10 -3.03
N TYR A 24 -1.50 10.68 -3.12
CA TYR A 24 -0.84 10.95 -4.40
C TYR A 24 -0.22 9.71 -5.01
N ARG A 25 0.37 8.85 -4.18
CA ARG A 25 0.97 7.60 -4.64
C ARG A 25 1.06 6.58 -3.52
N LEU A 26 0.83 5.31 -3.81
CA LEU A 26 1.22 4.20 -2.95
C LEU A 26 2.10 3.25 -3.76
N LYS A 27 3.28 2.91 -3.26
CA LYS A 27 4.17 1.98 -3.96
C LYS A 27 4.99 1.14 -3.01
N GLY A 28 5.37 -0.05 -3.45
CA GLY A 28 6.18 -0.94 -2.65
C GLY A 28 6.12 -2.38 -3.11
N PHE A 29 6.49 -3.27 -2.20
CA PHE A 29 6.54 -4.70 -2.44
C PHE A 29 5.57 -5.41 -1.50
N ILE A 30 4.87 -6.42 -2.03
CA ILE A 30 4.09 -7.37 -1.24
C ILE A 30 4.62 -8.78 -1.50
N VAL A 31 4.94 -9.49 -0.44
CA VAL A 31 5.26 -10.92 -0.49
C VAL A 31 3.97 -11.72 -0.31
N ALA A 32 3.59 -12.53 -1.29
CA ALA A 32 2.40 -13.36 -1.26
C ALA A 32 2.65 -14.70 -1.96
N ASN A 33 2.34 -15.82 -1.31
CA ASN A 33 2.39 -17.17 -1.88
C ASN A 33 3.72 -17.50 -2.62
N ASN A 34 4.87 -17.20 -1.99
CA ASN A 34 6.24 -17.36 -2.54
C ASN A 34 6.61 -16.44 -3.71
N ASP A 35 5.70 -15.57 -4.14
CA ASP A 35 5.97 -14.52 -5.11
C ASP A 35 6.12 -13.16 -4.42
N ILE A 36 6.80 -12.25 -5.11
CA ILE A 36 6.90 -10.85 -4.70
C ILE A 36 6.30 -10.02 -5.81
N TYR A 37 5.40 -9.13 -5.43
CA TYR A 37 4.74 -8.20 -6.33
C TYR A 37 5.23 -6.80 -6.03
N TYR A 38 5.61 -6.06 -7.07
CA TYR A 38 5.71 -4.62 -7.02
C TYR A 38 4.31 -4.05 -7.28
N ILE A 39 3.88 -3.14 -6.41
CA ILE A 39 2.64 -2.40 -6.55
C ILE A 39 2.95 -0.93 -6.75
N ASP A 40 2.16 -0.28 -7.60
CA ASP A 40 2.09 1.16 -7.74
C ASP A 40 0.63 1.57 -7.88
N TYR A 41 0.23 2.60 -7.14
CA TYR A 41 -1.10 3.18 -7.19
C TYR A 41 -0.95 4.69 -7.30
N SER A 42 -1.64 5.26 -8.27
CA SER A 42 -1.75 6.70 -8.53
C SER A 42 -3.14 7.04 -9.07
N ASP A 43 -3.31 8.28 -9.51
CA ASP A 43 -4.49 8.77 -10.23
C ASP A 43 -4.81 7.94 -11.50
N SER A 44 -3.79 7.38 -12.15
CA SER A 44 -3.93 6.45 -13.29
C SER A 44 -4.42 5.06 -12.90
N GLY A 45 -4.55 4.75 -11.61
CA GLY A 45 -5.02 3.47 -11.10
C GLY A 45 -3.90 2.58 -10.56
N TRP A 46 -4.16 1.28 -10.53
CA TRP A 46 -3.26 0.27 -9.95
C TRP A 46 -2.42 -0.42 -11.03
N GLU A 47 -1.10 -0.43 -10.80
CA GLU A 47 -0.15 -1.28 -11.51
C GLU A 47 0.38 -2.34 -10.56
N VAL A 48 0.37 -3.60 -11.02
CA VAL A 48 0.89 -4.75 -10.27
C VAL A 48 1.77 -5.55 -11.19
N THR A 49 3.02 -5.76 -10.80
CA THR A 49 4.01 -6.51 -11.58
C THR A 49 4.76 -7.50 -10.70
N LEU A 50 5.26 -8.58 -11.30
CA LEU A 50 6.16 -9.49 -10.60
C LEU A 50 7.51 -8.79 -10.35
N ALA A 51 8.00 -8.87 -9.12
CA ALA A 51 9.26 -8.28 -8.71
C ALA A 51 10.37 -9.34 -8.59
N PRO A 52 11.65 -8.93 -8.64
CA PRO A 52 12.77 -9.82 -8.38
C PRO A 52 12.69 -10.48 -6.99
N GLN A 53 13.13 -11.75 -6.91
CA GLN A 53 13.10 -12.57 -5.69
C GLN A 53 14.02 -12.06 -4.55
N SER A 54 14.80 -11.00 -4.78
CA SER A 54 15.72 -10.44 -3.79
C SER A 54 15.03 -9.68 -2.65
N VAL A 55 13.74 -9.35 -2.77
CA VAL A 55 12.98 -8.64 -1.72
C VAL A 55 12.33 -9.65 -0.78
N GLN A 56 12.70 -9.62 0.50
CA GLN A 56 12.24 -10.65 1.46
C GLN A 56 11.05 -10.21 2.31
N GLU A 57 10.63 -8.93 2.22
CA GLU A 57 9.63 -8.37 3.12
C GLU A 57 8.61 -7.49 2.39
N THR A 58 7.36 -7.54 2.86
CA THR A 58 6.33 -6.59 2.47
C THR A 58 6.67 -5.21 3.02
N SER A 59 6.78 -4.23 2.13
CA SER A 59 7.12 -2.86 2.46
C SER A 59 6.40 -1.93 1.50
N VAL A 60 5.51 -1.10 2.03
CA VAL A 60 4.71 -0.16 1.25
C VAL A 60 4.86 1.25 1.80
N SER A 61 5.13 2.18 0.88
CA SER A 61 5.20 3.61 1.12
C SER A 61 3.97 4.30 0.54
N VAL A 62 3.42 5.25 1.29
CA VAL A 62 2.27 6.05 0.87
C VAL A 62 2.67 7.52 0.91
N ILE A 63 2.45 8.20 -0.20
CA ILE A 63 2.64 9.64 -0.39
C ILE A 63 1.25 10.27 -0.33
N ILE A 64 1.06 11.16 0.63
CA ILE A 64 -0.24 11.73 1.02
C ILE A 64 -0.19 13.25 0.97
N ASN A 65 -1.33 13.88 0.74
CA ASN A 65 -1.47 15.31 1.00
C ASN A 65 -1.18 15.58 2.50
N GLY A 66 -0.25 16.50 2.77
CA GLY A 66 0.17 16.83 4.12
C GLY A 66 -0.98 17.34 4.99
N GLU A 67 -1.94 18.05 4.41
CA GLU A 67 -3.12 18.58 5.09
C GLU A 67 -4.03 17.46 5.63
N ASN A 68 -4.09 16.33 4.91
CA ASN A 68 -4.96 15.20 5.24
C ASN A 68 -4.20 14.04 5.91
N ARG A 69 -2.92 14.23 6.26
CA ARG A 69 -2.07 13.16 6.83
C ARG A 69 -2.69 12.47 8.03
N LYS A 70 -3.27 13.23 8.96
CA LYS A 70 -3.86 12.68 10.19
C LYS A 70 -5.01 11.70 9.87
N LYS A 71 -5.95 12.13 9.02
CA LYS A 71 -7.09 11.34 8.55
C LYS A 71 -6.64 10.01 7.93
N VAL A 72 -5.65 10.06 7.02
CA VAL A 72 -5.17 8.85 6.33
C VAL A 72 -4.46 7.88 7.29
N VAL A 73 -3.65 8.41 8.22
CA VAL A 73 -2.95 7.57 9.21
C VAL A 73 -3.95 6.91 10.16
N GLU A 74 -4.92 7.65 10.69
CA GLU A 74 -5.96 7.10 11.59
C GLU A 74 -6.79 6.02 10.88
N HIS A 75 -7.14 6.23 9.61
CA HIS A 75 -7.81 5.24 8.79
C HIS A 75 -6.99 3.94 8.66
N PHE A 76 -5.71 4.03 8.29
CA PHE A 76 -4.85 2.84 8.19
C PHE A 76 -4.58 2.15 9.53
N GLN A 77 -4.52 2.89 10.63
CA GLN A 77 -4.43 2.33 11.99
C GLN A 77 -5.69 1.53 12.34
N SER A 78 -6.89 2.03 12.01
CA SER A 78 -8.15 1.31 12.24
C SER A 78 -8.22 -0.05 11.51
N LEU A 79 -7.45 -0.21 10.44
CA LEU A 79 -7.36 -1.43 9.61
C LEU A 79 -6.16 -2.33 9.97
N ASN A 80 -5.41 -1.99 11.02
CA ASN A 80 -4.17 -2.66 11.45
C ASN A 80 -3.12 -2.76 10.32
N LEU A 81 -2.93 -1.66 9.58
CA LEU A 81 -1.94 -1.56 8.49
C LEU A 81 -0.66 -0.79 8.90
N VAL A 82 -0.74 0.02 9.97
CA VAL A 82 0.32 0.86 10.54
C VAL A 82 0.43 0.62 12.03
#